data_AF-A0A399J0V3-F1
#
_entry.id   AF-A0A399J0V3-F1
#
_cell.length_a   1.000
_cell.length_b   1.000
_cell.length_c   1.000
_cell.angle_alpha   90.00
_cell.angle_beta   90.00
_cell.angle_gamma   90.00
#
_symmetry.space_group_name_H-M   'P 1'
#
loop_
_entity.id
_entity.type
_entity.pdbx_description
1 polymer ?
#
loop_
_entity_poly.entity_id
_entity_poly.type
_entity_poly.pdbx_seq_one_letter_code
_entity_poly.pdbx_strand_id
1 'polypeptide(L)'
;MAWIATSPTFDAPGWQADGQAQADDLLMRGTLMIEVELSAPDIDEPLLDLVPEAPYAGRITLRVEREPTPVPGAAAEPAGTAEGTPTPRSARPNASSNAQGGRLTLSLHHDGRHREASLILPAEAFPGRLRVSYCWDARSRAALLVAEQPCHDSPPRFTRLPAPPPLPRRALCQAILAADHDIAAAPRAGAHLGPHVEAISLSEGIAPVGPIPGLAPGTEIDTPAGPTPIETLRPGAQVLVPGSAARTVLAVVRRQMPARGMFRPVRLLAPWFGLGKDITVSGEQRLLISGTDVDYLFGCETVRVPAAYLVSDRMAQFTQAPPLVTWYQVMMQDQQPLGVNGLCVESLPVDALRTSPELHRASLLSAYPRESLPCSEPHDTPVLRPFEAITLVLHRRI
;
A
#
# COMPACT_ATOMS: atom_id res chain seq x y z
N MET A 1 -16.92 4.61 -6.04
CA MET A 1 -16.79 5.02 -4.63
C MET A 1 -16.12 6.37 -4.64
N ALA A 2 -16.71 7.39 -4.01
CA ALA A 2 -16.08 8.70 -3.89
C ALA A 2 -15.10 8.64 -2.72
N TRP A 3 -13.82 8.83 -3.00
CA TRP A 3 -12.83 9.12 -1.98
C TRP A 3 -12.84 10.63 -1.71
N ILE A 4 -12.76 11.00 -0.44
CA ILE A 4 -12.44 12.34 -0.02
C ILE A 4 -10.90 12.40 0.01
N ALA A 5 -10.35 12.88 -1.11
CA ALA A 5 -8.95 13.19 -1.29
C ALA A 5 -8.82 14.70 -1.44
N THR A 6 -7.97 15.30 -0.62
CA THR A 6 -7.75 16.74 -0.57
C THR A 6 -7.09 17.25 -1.86
N SER A 7 -7.63 18.35 -2.38
CA SER A 7 -7.00 19.24 -3.36
C SER A 7 -7.29 20.67 -2.93
N PRO A 8 -6.36 21.62 -3.13
CA PRO A 8 -6.55 23.04 -2.82
C PRO A 8 -7.61 23.74 -3.67
N THR A 9 -8.25 23.04 -4.59
CA THR A 9 -9.43 23.50 -5.34
C THR A 9 -10.48 22.39 -5.35
N PHE A 10 -11.29 22.34 -4.30
CA PHE A 10 -12.56 21.61 -4.34
C PHE A 10 -13.64 22.60 -4.80
N ASP A 11 -13.95 22.56 -6.09
CA ASP A 11 -15.12 23.23 -6.66
C ASP A 11 -15.84 22.20 -7.53
N ALA A 12 -16.92 21.64 -7.00
CA ALA A 12 -17.78 20.69 -7.71
C ALA A 12 -19.01 21.46 -8.23
N PRO A 13 -19.13 21.72 -9.55
CA PRO A 13 -20.29 22.41 -10.09
C PRO A 13 -21.56 21.57 -9.85
N GLY A 14 -22.47 22.09 -9.02
CA GLY A 14 -23.68 21.42 -8.55
C GLY A 14 -23.80 21.27 -7.03
N TRP A 15 -22.77 21.67 -6.26
CA TRP A 15 -22.79 21.65 -4.80
C TRP A 15 -23.03 23.07 -4.25
N GLN A 16 -24.27 23.57 -4.37
CA GLN A 16 -24.70 24.66 -3.51
C GLN A 16 -24.83 24.09 -2.10
N ALA A 17 -24.17 24.74 -1.14
CA ALA A 17 -24.42 24.52 0.27
C ALA A 17 -25.88 24.91 0.55
N ASP A 18 -26.79 23.96 0.36
CA ASP A 18 -28.14 24.08 0.89
C ASP A 18 -28.00 24.14 2.40
N GLY A 19 -28.28 25.33 2.93
CA GLY A 19 -28.30 25.62 4.35
C GLY A 19 -29.38 24.78 5.02
N GLN A 20 -28.98 23.62 5.52
CA GLN A 20 -29.60 22.94 6.66
C GLN A 20 -28.65 21.84 7.15
N ALA A 21 -27.66 22.24 7.94
CA ALA A 21 -26.95 21.33 8.83
C ALA A 21 -27.98 20.76 9.84
N GLN A 22 -28.45 19.54 9.60
CA GLN A 22 -29.45 18.89 10.44
C GLN A 22 -28.89 17.56 10.96
N ALA A 23 -28.52 17.54 12.24
CA ALA A 23 -28.39 16.42 13.18
C ALA A 23 -27.56 15.13 12.87
N ASP A 24 -27.22 14.77 11.63
CA ASP A 24 -26.63 13.45 11.27
C ASP A 24 -25.23 13.52 10.59
N ASP A 25 -24.19 13.91 11.33
CA ASP A 25 -22.79 14.04 10.81
C ASP A 25 -21.93 12.76 11.02
N LEU A 26 -22.57 11.60 11.23
CA LEU A 26 -21.89 10.32 11.52
C LEU A 26 -21.94 9.36 10.32
N LEU A 27 -20.78 8.83 9.93
CA LEU A 27 -20.63 7.79 8.93
C LEU A 27 -20.91 6.42 9.54
N MET A 28 -22.07 5.86 9.20
CA MET A 28 -22.45 4.49 9.58
C MET A 28 -21.54 3.43 8.97
N ARG A 29 -20.92 3.71 7.82
CA ARG A 29 -19.95 2.84 7.16
C ARG A 29 -18.91 3.66 6.42
N GLY A 30 -17.75 3.07 6.18
CA GLY A 30 -16.70 3.71 5.39
C GLY A 30 -15.37 2.97 5.46
N THR A 31 -14.37 3.56 4.83
CA THR A 31 -12.97 3.14 4.93
C THR A 31 -12.09 4.33 5.18
N LEU A 32 -11.23 4.23 6.20
CA LEU A 32 -10.17 5.16 6.51
C LEU A 32 -8.86 4.49 6.12
N MET A 33 -8.09 5.12 5.25
CA MET A 33 -6.79 4.62 4.81
C MET A 33 -5.70 5.63 5.19
N ILE A 34 -4.68 5.17 5.89
CA ILE A 34 -3.52 5.96 6.33
C ILE A 34 -2.25 5.30 5.78
N GLU A 35 -1.37 6.08 5.17
CA GLU A 35 -0.02 5.67 4.82
C GLU A 35 0.98 6.36 5.74
N VAL A 36 1.89 5.59 6.30
CA VAL A 36 2.90 6.04 7.26
C VAL A 36 4.25 5.43 6.90
N GLU A 37 5.32 6.21 7.01
CA GLU A 37 6.69 5.72 6.94
C GLU A 37 7.18 5.36 8.35
N LEU A 38 7.39 4.07 8.63
CA LEU A 38 7.87 3.61 9.92
C LEU A 38 9.39 3.73 9.97
N SER A 39 9.91 4.52 10.93
CA SER A 39 11.35 4.69 11.14
C SER A 39 11.88 3.75 12.23
N ALA A 40 13.21 3.55 12.29
CA ALA A 40 13.84 2.59 13.21
C ALA A 40 13.82 3.00 14.71
N PRO A 41 13.82 4.30 15.10
CA PRO A 41 13.72 4.66 16.53
C PRO A 41 12.43 5.37 16.98
N ASP A 42 11.59 5.97 16.12
CA ASP A 42 10.58 6.94 16.58
C ASP A 42 9.14 6.62 16.14
N ILE A 43 8.40 5.84 16.94
CA ILE A 43 6.92 5.88 16.89
C ILE A 43 6.35 5.76 18.32
N ASP A 44 6.62 6.77 19.15
CA ASP A 44 5.92 6.89 20.44
C ASP A 44 4.59 7.65 20.30
N GLU A 45 4.42 8.41 19.22
CA GLU A 45 3.22 9.21 18.95
C GLU A 45 2.13 8.41 18.19
N PRO A 46 0.83 8.69 18.47
CA PRO A 46 -0.25 8.09 17.69
C PRO A 46 -0.19 8.53 16.22
N LEU A 47 -0.43 7.59 15.30
CA LEU A 47 -0.61 7.89 13.88
C LEU A 47 -1.82 8.81 13.66
N LEU A 48 -2.88 8.56 14.41
CA LEU A 48 -4.10 9.35 14.41
C LEU A 48 -4.61 9.44 15.84
N ASP A 49 -4.95 10.63 16.27
CA ASP A 49 -5.68 10.86 17.50
C ASP A 49 -6.76 11.91 17.27
N LEU A 50 -8.02 11.46 17.24
CA LEU A 50 -9.19 12.31 17.09
C LEU A 50 -9.94 12.35 18.41
N VAL A 51 -10.16 13.55 18.92
CA VAL A 51 -11.08 13.88 20.01
C VAL A 51 -12.16 14.78 19.42
N PRO A 52 -13.16 14.20 18.74
CA PRO A 52 -14.15 14.96 18.00
C PRO A 52 -15.04 15.77 18.95
N GLU A 53 -15.50 16.93 18.49
CA GLU A 53 -16.47 17.74 19.23
C GLU A 53 -17.89 17.14 19.13
N ALA A 54 -18.82 17.68 19.94
CA ALA A 54 -20.24 17.30 19.87
C ALA A 54 -20.78 17.40 18.43
N PRO A 55 -21.63 16.46 17.98
CA PRO A 55 -22.35 15.46 18.78
C PRO A 55 -21.60 14.13 19.02
N TYR A 56 -20.36 13.97 18.54
CA TYR A 56 -19.63 12.71 18.72
C TYR A 56 -18.94 12.65 20.09
N ALA A 57 -19.53 11.93 21.04
CA ALA A 57 -18.96 11.72 22.38
C ALA A 57 -17.95 10.57 22.37
N GLY A 58 -16.72 10.81 21.89
CA GLY A 58 -15.74 9.74 21.75
C GLY A 58 -14.30 10.17 21.45
N ARG A 59 -13.42 9.18 21.28
CA ARG A 59 -12.04 9.33 20.85
C ARG A 59 -11.66 8.19 19.90
N ILE A 60 -10.89 8.49 18.87
CA ILE A 60 -10.38 7.51 17.90
C ILE A 60 -8.87 7.62 17.93
N THR A 61 -8.18 6.56 18.32
CA THR A 61 -6.72 6.54 18.42
C THR A 61 -6.17 5.37 17.62
N LEU A 62 -5.21 5.62 16.74
CA LEU A 62 -4.45 4.62 16.01
C LEU A 62 -2.97 4.78 16.38
N ARG A 63 -2.33 3.73 16.87
CA ARG A 63 -0.92 3.74 17.30
C ARG A 63 -0.16 2.57 16.74
N VAL A 64 1.13 2.78 16.48
CA VAL A 64 2.09 1.70 16.25
C VAL A 64 3.11 1.78 17.37
N GLU A 65 3.32 0.68 18.08
CA GLU A 65 4.30 0.58 19.17
C GLU A 65 5.29 -0.53 18.82
N ARG A 66 6.60 -0.34 19.05
CA ARG A 66 7.57 -1.44 18.92
C ARG A 66 7.51 -2.33 20.14
N GLU A 67 7.63 -3.64 19.96
CA GLU A 67 7.74 -4.53 21.14
C GLU A 67 9.12 -4.36 21.77
N PRO A 68 9.21 -4.17 23.11
CA PRO A 68 10.49 -3.95 23.78
C PRO A 68 11.39 -5.17 23.61
N THR A 69 12.71 -4.93 23.47
CA THR A 69 13.72 -5.99 23.49
C THR A 69 13.52 -6.87 24.72
N PRO A 70 13.33 -8.20 24.59
CA PRO A 70 13.46 -9.06 25.76
C PRO A 70 14.89 -8.89 26.30
N VAL A 71 15.01 -8.39 27.53
CA VAL A 71 16.31 -8.26 28.20
C VAL A 71 16.90 -9.67 28.30
N PRO A 72 18.09 -9.96 27.75
CA PRO A 72 18.72 -11.26 27.93
C PRO A 72 19.07 -11.39 29.43
N GLY A 73 18.28 -12.17 30.16
CA GLY A 73 18.44 -12.34 31.60
C GLY A 73 17.24 -12.91 32.37
N ALA A 74 16.07 -13.08 31.74
CA ALA A 74 14.88 -13.62 32.41
C ALA A 74 14.34 -14.89 31.72
N ALA A 75 15.17 -15.92 31.58
CA ALA A 75 14.71 -17.30 31.42
C ALA A 75 15.80 -18.26 31.93
N ALA A 76 15.32 -19.33 32.57
CA ALA A 76 16.04 -20.31 33.38
C ALA A 76 17.26 -20.96 32.72
N GLU A 77 18.18 -21.42 33.59
CA GLU A 77 19.37 -22.22 33.28
C GLU A 77 19.10 -23.33 32.24
N PRO A 78 19.97 -23.50 31.22
CA PRO A 78 19.89 -24.64 30.33
C PRO A 78 20.65 -25.83 30.92
N ALA A 79 19.96 -26.97 31.02
CA ALA A 79 20.60 -28.27 31.21
C ALA A 79 20.89 -28.92 29.84
N GLY A 80 22.09 -29.48 29.69
CA GLY A 80 22.32 -30.66 28.84
C GLY A 80 23.03 -30.43 27.51
N THR A 81 24.30 -30.84 27.49
CA THR A 81 25.23 -30.98 26.35
C THR A 81 24.89 -32.15 25.44
N ALA A 82 25.07 -32.01 24.11
CA ALA A 82 25.55 -33.08 23.22
C ALA A 82 25.99 -32.53 21.84
N GLU A 83 27.12 -33.05 21.36
CA GLU A 83 27.87 -32.66 20.15
C GLU A 83 27.30 -33.22 18.83
N GLY A 84 27.60 -32.55 17.70
CA GLY A 84 27.38 -33.05 16.34
C GLY A 84 28.00 -32.16 15.24
N THR A 85 28.87 -32.77 14.43
CA THR A 85 29.82 -32.33 13.39
C THR A 85 29.31 -31.38 12.27
N PRO A 86 30.15 -30.50 11.66
CA PRO A 86 29.72 -29.46 10.71
C PRO A 86 29.73 -29.89 9.22
N THR A 87 28.79 -29.34 8.43
CA THR A 87 28.74 -29.37 6.95
C THR A 87 28.88 -27.95 6.36
N PRO A 88 29.45 -27.75 5.16
CA PRO A 88 29.87 -26.43 4.69
C PRO A 88 28.79 -25.60 3.96
N ARG A 89 28.91 -24.29 4.19
CA ARG A 89 28.24 -23.06 3.71
C ARG A 89 27.66 -23.03 2.27
N SER A 90 26.41 -22.53 2.18
CA SER A 90 26.04 -21.38 1.31
C SER A 90 24.72 -20.74 1.78
N ALA A 91 24.70 -20.14 2.96
CA ALA A 91 23.65 -19.21 3.37
C ALA A 91 24.28 -17.81 3.45
N ARG A 92 23.64 -16.81 2.81
CA ARG A 92 23.90 -15.40 3.11
C ARG A 92 23.79 -15.20 4.63
N PRO A 93 24.64 -14.38 5.27
CA PRO A 93 24.50 -14.13 6.70
C PRO A 93 23.10 -13.55 6.93
N ASN A 94 22.25 -14.30 7.65
CA ASN A 94 20.96 -13.81 8.11
C ASN A 94 21.20 -12.48 8.82
N ALA A 95 20.58 -11.43 8.31
CA ALA A 95 20.46 -10.16 9.02
C ALA A 95 19.89 -10.46 10.40
N SER A 96 20.69 -10.22 11.43
CA SER A 96 20.35 -10.08 12.85
C SER A 96 19.09 -10.80 13.35
N SER A 97 19.25 -11.85 14.15
CA SER A 97 18.23 -12.47 15.00
C SER A 97 17.70 -11.56 16.14
N ASN A 98 17.78 -10.25 15.97
CA ASN A 98 17.44 -9.20 16.95
C ASN A 98 16.45 -8.17 16.38
N ALA A 99 15.89 -8.42 15.19
CA ALA A 99 14.94 -7.52 14.57
C ALA A 99 13.59 -7.56 15.30
N GLN A 100 13.16 -6.43 15.84
CA GLN A 100 11.93 -6.29 16.62
C GLN A 100 10.75 -5.94 15.72
N GLY A 101 9.67 -6.70 15.89
CA GLY A 101 8.35 -6.35 15.37
C GLY A 101 7.72 -5.19 16.14
N GLY A 102 6.42 -5.02 15.92
CA GLY A 102 5.63 -4.04 16.61
C GLY A 102 4.17 -4.43 16.68
N ARG A 103 3.35 -3.53 17.19
CA ARG A 103 1.92 -3.69 17.34
C ARG A 103 1.20 -2.46 16.81
N LEU A 104 0.32 -2.66 15.84
CA LEU A 104 -0.64 -1.64 15.44
C LEU A 104 -1.90 -1.82 16.30
N THR A 105 -2.35 -0.78 16.98
CA THR A 105 -3.55 -0.80 17.82
C THR A 105 -4.50 0.32 17.40
N LEU A 106 -5.76 -0.04 17.14
CA LEU A 106 -6.87 0.89 16.96
C LEU A 106 -7.77 0.83 18.20
N SER A 107 -7.90 1.95 18.90
CA SER A 107 -8.77 2.10 20.06
C SER A 107 -9.89 3.10 19.75
N LEU A 108 -11.14 2.66 19.91
CA LEU A 108 -12.35 3.43 19.66
C LEU A 108 -13.12 3.58 20.97
N HIS A 109 -13.27 4.81 21.44
CA HIS A 109 -14.15 5.16 22.54
C HIS A 109 -15.35 5.92 22.00
N HIS A 110 -16.56 5.45 22.29
CA HIS A 110 -17.81 6.11 21.90
C HIS A 110 -18.93 5.71 22.86
N ASP A 111 -19.73 6.67 23.33
CA ASP A 111 -20.86 6.45 24.25
C ASP A 111 -20.50 5.57 25.47
N GLY A 112 -19.34 5.86 26.08
CA GLY A 112 -18.83 5.13 27.26
C GLY A 112 -18.37 3.70 26.97
N ARG A 113 -18.37 3.25 25.71
CA ARG A 113 -17.87 1.92 25.30
C ARG A 113 -16.49 2.04 24.70
N HIS A 114 -15.60 1.15 25.12
CA HIS A 114 -14.28 0.97 24.51
C HIS A 114 -14.28 -0.26 23.60
N ARG A 115 -13.69 -0.11 22.41
CA ARG A 115 -13.46 -1.18 21.43
C ARG A 115 -12.03 -1.07 20.95
N GLU A 116 -11.32 -2.19 20.91
CA GLU A 116 -9.92 -2.21 20.53
C GLU A 116 -9.64 -3.38 19.59
N ALA A 117 -8.78 -3.13 18.61
CA ALA A 117 -8.25 -4.14 17.71
C ALA A 117 -6.75 -3.94 17.54
N SER A 118 -5.98 -5.02 17.63
CA SER A 118 -4.53 -4.98 17.46
C SER A 118 -4.02 -6.00 16.44
N LEU A 119 -2.92 -5.66 15.78
CA LEU A 119 -2.17 -6.48 14.84
C LEU A 119 -0.71 -6.54 15.23
N ILE A 120 -0.12 -7.74 15.15
CA ILE A 120 1.33 -7.90 15.24
C ILE A 120 1.93 -7.54 13.87
N LEU A 121 2.81 -6.55 13.88
CA LEU A 121 3.64 -6.17 12.75
C LEU A 121 4.97 -6.94 12.84
N PRO A 122 5.38 -7.62 11.77
CA PRO A 122 6.62 -8.37 11.79
C PRO A 122 7.83 -7.42 11.73
N ALA A 123 9.02 -7.91 12.05
CA ALA A 123 10.20 -7.06 12.17
C ALA A 123 10.60 -6.37 10.85
N GLU A 124 10.29 -7.02 9.71
CA GLU A 124 10.52 -6.51 8.37
C GLU A 124 9.62 -5.31 8.02
N ALA A 125 8.62 -5.00 8.87
CA ALA A 125 7.88 -3.74 8.78
C ALA A 125 8.75 -2.52 9.12
N PHE A 126 9.91 -2.71 9.73
CA PHE A 126 10.72 -1.64 10.28
C PHE A 126 12.17 -1.69 9.77
N PRO A 127 12.72 -0.56 9.27
CA PRO A 127 11.99 0.59 8.76
C PRO A 127 11.22 0.22 7.48
N GLY A 128 10.12 0.91 7.22
CA GLY A 128 9.36 0.70 5.99
C GLY A 128 7.99 1.35 5.98
N ARG A 129 7.36 1.37 4.82
CA ARG A 129 6.05 1.97 4.63
C ARG A 129 4.93 1.01 5.02
N LEU A 130 4.00 1.50 5.83
CA LEU A 130 2.80 0.80 6.23
C LEU A 130 1.57 1.52 5.68
N ARG A 131 0.68 0.76 5.03
CA ARG A 131 -0.69 1.20 4.73
C ARG A 131 -1.65 0.54 5.70
N VAL A 132 -2.38 1.36 6.45
CA VAL A 132 -3.42 0.91 7.38
C VAL A 132 -4.79 1.23 6.80
N SER A 133 -5.61 0.22 6.61
CA SER A 133 -7.00 0.34 6.16
C SER A 133 -7.95 -0.09 7.28
N TYR A 134 -8.72 0.83 7.82
CA TYR A 134 -9.83 0.54 8.73
C TYR A 134 -11.16 0.65 7.98
N CYS A 135 -11.79 -0.51 7.73
CA CYS A 135 -13.10 -0.62 7.09
C CYS A 135 -14.15 -0.90 8.17
N TRP A 136 -15.21 -0.09 8.27
CA TRP A 136 -16.26 -0.29 9.27
C TRP A 136 -17.65 -0.24 8.66
N ASP A 137 -18.55 -1.06 9.22
CA ASP A 137 -19.98 -0.96 9.04
C ASP A 137 -20.67 -1.18 10.39
N ALA A 138 -21.12 -0.07 10.98
CA ALA A 138 -21.80 -0.07 12.27
C ALA A 138 -23.18 -0.74 12.18
N ARG A 139 -23.81 -0.80 11.00
CA ARG A 139 -25.13 -1.43 10.81
C ARG A 139 -25.02 -2.95 10.87
N SER A 140 -24.03 -3.52 10.17
CA SER A 140 -23.73 -4.95 10.22
C SER A 140 -22.87 -5.36 11.42
N ARG A 141 -22.43 -4.38 12.23
CA ARG A 141 -21.61 -4.57 13.43
C ARG A 141 -20.28 -5.27 13.13
N ALA A 142 -19.70 -4.99 11.97
CA ALA A 142 -18.46 -5.59 11.51
C ALA A 142 -17.46 -4.52 11.07
N ALA A 143 -16.22 -4.68 11.48
CA ALA A 143 -15.10 -3.93 10.96
C ALA A 143 -13.89 -4.83 10.72
N LEU A 144 -13.04 -4.39 9.81
CA LEU A 144 -11.78 -5.03 9.44
C LEU A 144 -10.67 -3.98 9.51
N LEU A 145 -9.66 -4.24 10.33
CA LEU A 145 -8.41 -3.49 10.35
C LEU A 145 -7.38 -4.29 9.56
N VAL A 146 -6.76 -3.67 8.56
CA VAL A 146 -5.76 -4.29 7.68
C VAL A 146 -4.50 -3.45 7.67
N ALA A 147 -3.35 -4.11 7.73
CA ALA A 147 -2.03 -3.53 7.65
C ALA A 147 -1.26 -4.19 6.48
N GLU A 148 -0.78 -3.36 5.56
CA GLU A 148 -0.14 -3.76 4.30
C GLU A 148 1.22 -3.07 4.16
N GLN A 149 2.16 -3.73 3.47
CA GLN A 149 3.46 -3.15 3.11
C GLN A 149 3.56 -3.08 1.59
N PRO A 150 3.11 -1.98 0.96
CA PRO A 150 2.98 -1.91 -0.50
C PRO A 150 4.26 -2.23 -1.28
N CYS A 151 5.43 -1.92 -0.71
CA CYS A 151 6.74 -2.14 -1.33
C CYS A 151 7.46 -3.42 -0.91
N HIS A 152 6.84 -4.29 -0.13
CA HIS A 152 7.45 -5.54 0.32
C HIS A 152 6.55 -6.73 0.00
N ASP A 153 7.17 -7.91 -0.14
CA ASP A 153 6.44 -9.16 -0.32
C ASP A 153 6.01 -9.76 1.02
N SER A 154 5.30 -8.95 1.81
CA SER A 154 4.72 -9.40 3.07
C SER A 154 3.21 -9.51 2.91
N PRO A 155 2.60 -10.65 3.25
CA PRO A 155 1.15 -10.78 3.15
C PRO A 155 0.46 -9.77 4.09
N PRO A 156 -0.69 -9.20 3.70
CA PRO A 156 -1.43 -8.31 4.59
C PRO A 156 -1.75 -8.97 5.94
N ARG A 157 -1.61 -8.22 7.02
CA ARG A 157 -2.09 -8.62 8.35
C ARG A 157 -3.46 -8.01 8.57
N PHE A 158 -4.38 -8.75 9.17
CA PHE A 158 -5.73 -8.24 9.41
C PHE A 158 -6.34 -8.81 10.69
N THR A 159 -7.27 -8.06 11.26
CA THR A 159 -8.03 -8.45 12.45
C THR A 159 -9.43 -7.85 12.34
N ARG A 160 -10.39 -8.55 12.94
CA ARG A 160 -11.78 -8.10 12.96
C ARG A 160 -12.05 -7.33 14.24
N LEU A 161 -12.86 -6.29 14.12
CA LEU A 161 -13.40 -5.56 15.25
C LEU A 161 -14.93 -5.69 15.27
N PRO A 162 -15.53 -6.33 16.29
CA PRO A 162 -16.98 -6.44 16.38
C PRO A 162 -17.61 -5.15 16.88
N ALA A 163 -18.80 -4.83 16.34
CA ALA A 163 -19.62 -3.69 16.74
C ALA A 163 -18.87 -2.34 16.76
N PRO A 164 -18.26 -1.92 15.63
CA PRO A 164 -17.65 -0.59 15.53
C PRO A 164 -18.73 0.50 15.71
N PRO A 165 -18.41 1.62 16.36
CA PRO A 165 -19.28 2.79 16.35
C PRO A 165 -19.33 3.42 14.95
N PRO A 166 -20.39 4.18 14.61
CA PRO A 166 -20.31 5.09 13.47
C PRO A 166 -19.21 6.14 13.72
N LEU A 167 -18.54 6.63 12.68
CA LEU A 167 -17.42 7.57 12.85
C LEU A 167 -17.80 9.00 12.47
N PRO A 168 -17.20 10.04 13.08
CA PRO A 168 -17.57 11.44 12.81
C PRO A 168 -16.98 11.93 11.49
N ARG A 169 -17.85 12.16 10.50
CA ARG A 169 -17.47 12.55 9.14
C ARG A 169 -16.62 13.82 9.14
N ARG A 170 -17.11 14.87 9.79
CA ARG A 170 -16.46 16.18 9.84
C ARG A 170 -15.08 16.14 10.47
N ALA A 171 -14.92 15.46 11.60
CA ALA A 171 -13.61 15.36 12.27
C ALA A 171 -12.59 14.61 11.40
N LEU A 172 -13.01 13.53 10.73
CA LEU A 172 -12.15 12.82 9.77
C LEU A 172 -11.79 13.71 8.57
N CYS A 173 -12.76 14.44 7.99
CA CYS A 173 -12.49 15.37 6.89
C CYS A 173 -11.54 16.50 7.32
N GLN A 174 -11.69 17.02 8.54
CA GLN A 174 -10.79 18.04 9.09
C GLN A 174 -9.36 17.52 9.28
N ALA A 175 -9.20 16.27 9.74
CA ALA A 175 -7.89 15.63 9.84
C ALA A 175 -7.22 15.50 8.46
N ILE A 176 -7.96 15.08 7.44
CA ILE A 176 -7.46 15.00 6.05
C ILE A 176 -7.05 16.38 5.54
N LEU A 177 -7.89 17.40 5.75
CA LEU A 177 -7.58 18.79 5.37
C LEU A 177 -6.39 19.38 6.14
N ALA A 178 -6.09 18.88 7.35
CA ALA A 178 -4.92 19.29 8.13
C ALA A 178 -3.63 18.65 7.58
N ALA A 179 -3.70 17.39 7.13
CA ALA A 179 -2.56 16.68 6.53
C ALA A 179 -2.01 17.37 5.26
N ASP A 180 -2.88 18.03 4.50
CA ASP A 180 -2.52 18.63 3.21
C ASP A 180 -1.80 19.99 3.32
N HIS A 181 -1.81 20.62 4.51
CA HIS A 181 -1.19 21.92 4.72
C HIS A 181 0.12 21.75 5.49
N ASP A 182 1.25 21.93 4.80
CA ASP A 182 2.60 22.11 5.38
C ASP A 182 2.73 23.48 6.09
N ILE A 183 1.66 23.94 6.73
CA ILE A 183 1.55 25.24 7.38
C ILE A 183 1.74 25.02 8.87
N ALA A 184 2.92 25.40 9.36
CA ALA A 184 3.14 25.71 10.75
C ALA A 184 1.98 26.56 11.32
N ALA A 185 1.50 26.18 12.52
CA ALA A 185 0.57 26.94 13.37
C ALA A 185 -0.94 26.76 13.12
N ALA A 186 -1.50 25.63 13.55
CA ALA A 186 -2.36 25.56 14.75
C ALA A 186 -3.06 24.18 14.80
N PRO A 187 -3.12 23.50 15.95
CA PRO A 187 -3.99 22.33 16.11
C PRO A 187 -5.43 22.75 15.80
N ARG A 188 -5.98 22.23 14.71
CA ARG A 188 -7.43 22.33 14.46
C ARG A 188 -8.10 21.47 15.53
N ALA A 189 -8.97 22.09 16.33
CA ALA A 189 -9.53 21.51 17.54
C ALA A 189 -9.96 20.04 17.33
N GLY A 190 -9.34 19.13 18.08
CA GLY A 190 -9.76 17.73 18.16
C GLY A 190 -9.17 16.76 17.14
N ALA A 191 -8.20 17.12 16.30
CA ALA A 191 -7.53 16.17 15.40
C ALA A 191 -6.00 16.33 15.38
N HIS A 192 -5.28 15.24 15.68
CA HIS A 192 -3.84 15.14 15.60
C HIS A 192 -3.44 13.98 14.67
N LEU A 193 -2.49 14.25 13.78
CA LEU A 193 -1.86 13.26 12.92
C LEU A 193 -0.38 13.19 13.30
N GLY A 194 0.13 11.97 13.45
CA GLY A 194 1.53 11.75 13.75
C GLY A 194 2.43 12.29 12.62
N PRO A 195 3.66 12.73 12.93
CA PRO A 195 4.57 13.38 11.98
C PRO A 195 5.03 12.48 10.83
N HIS A 196 4.85 11.16 10.98
CA HIS A 196 5.24 10.17 9.98
C HIS A 196 4.09 9.75 9.04
N VAL A 197 2.89 10.30 9.23
CA VAL A 197 1.75 10.06 8.32
C VAL A 197 1.97 10.84 7.03
N GLU A 198 2.10 10.12 5.92
CA GLU A 198 2.36 10.71 4.60
C GLU A 198 1.08 10.93 3.80
N ALA A 199 0.04 10.16 4.08
CA ALA A 199 -1.26 10.33 3.47
C ALA A 199 -2.37 9.80 4.38
N ILE A 200 -3.54 10.44 4.32
CA ILE A 200 -4.78 9.99 4.93
C ILE A 200 -5.92 10.20 3.94
N SER A 201 -6.86 9.26 3.88
CA SER A 201 -8.02 9.36 2.99
C SER A 201 -9.24 8.64 3.55
N LEU A 202 -10.41 9.13 3.16
CA LEU A 202 -11.69 8.64 3.64
C LEU A 202 -12.59 8.27 2.46
N SER A 203 -13.24 7.12 2.55
CA SER A 203 -14.31 6.69 1.66
C SER A 203 -15.59 6.52 2.47
N GLU A 204 -16.71 7.01 1.94
CA GLU A 204 -18.05 6.82 2.53
C GLU A 204 -18.61 5.39 2.29
N GLY A 205 -17.88 4.57 1.54
CA GLY A 205 -18.16 3.14 1.35
C GLY A 205 -17.03 2.26 1.84
N ILE A 206 -17.31 0.96 2.00
CA ILE A 206 -16.28 -0.05 2.27
C ILE A 206 -15.44 -0.21 1.01
N ALA A 207 -14.22 0.32 1.03
CA ALA A 207 -13.28 0.18 -0.05
C ALA A 207 -12.56 -1.17 0.04
N PRO A 208 -12.23 -1.82 -1.09
CA PRO A 208 -11.51 -3.09 -1.05
C PRO A 208 -10.10 -2.93 -0.44
N VAL A 209 -9.57 -4.00 0.13
CA VAL A 209 -8.19 -4.07 0.68
C VAL A 209 -7.35 -5.04 -0.13
N GLY A 210 -6.05 -5.12 0.13
CA GLY A 210 -5.16 -5.98 -0.63
C GLY A 210 -4.58 -5.25 -1.85
N PRO A 211 -4.02 -5.99 -2.82
CA PRO A 211 -3.23 -5.40 -3.89
C PRO A 211 -4.06 -4.43 -4.74
N ILE A 212 -3.51 -3.23 -4.98
CA ILE A 212 -4.16 -2.15 -5.71
C ILE A 212 -3.50 -2.00 -7.09
N PRO A 213 -4.29 -1.77 -8.17
CA PRO A 213 -3.74 -1.53 -9.50
C PRO A 213 -2.78 -0.32 -9.55
N GLY A 214 -1.78 -0.36 -10.45
CA GLY A 214 -0.73 0.65 -10.52
C GLY A 214 -0.52 1.34 -11.87
N LEU A 215 -1.20 0.95 -12.94
CA LEU A 215 -0.98 1.52 -14.28
C LEU A 215 -2.02 2.59 -14.64
N ALA A 216 -1.58 3.73 -15.17
CA ALA A 216 -2.48 4.81 -15.58
C ALA A 216 -3.28 4.43 -16.85
N PRO A 217 -4.44 5.09 -17.12
CA PRO A 217 -5.10 4.96 -18.42
C PRO A 217 -4.17 5.38 -19.56
N GLY A 218 -4.34 4.76 -20.73
CA GLY A 218 -3.49 4.99 -21.90
C GLY A 218 -2.12 4.31 -21.83
N THR A 219 -1.80 3.63 -20.72
CA THR A 219 -0.62 2.77 -20.63
C THR A 219 -0.73 1.68 -21.69
N GLU A 220 0.20 1.67 -22.64
CA GLU A 220 0.22 0.70 -23.72
C GLU A 220 0.87 -0.60 -23.26
N ILE A 221 0.09 -1.67 -23.32
CA ILE A 221 0.52 -3.03 -23.03
C ILE A 221 1.00 -3.66 -24.33
N ASP A 222 2.14 -4.33 -24.26
CA ASP A 222 2.70 -5.02 -25.42
C ASP A 222 1.82 -6.24 -25.74
N THR A 223 1.27 -6.29 -26.95
CA THR A 223 0.47 -7.43 -27.43
C THR A 223 1.03 -7.97 -28.75
N PRO A 224 0.72 -9.21 -29.15
CA PRO A 224 1.12 -9.74 -30.45
C PRO A 224 0.66 -8.90 -31.65
N ALA A 225 -0.44 -8.15 -31.51
CA ALA A 225 -0.98 -7.29 -32.56
C ALA A 225 -0.44 -5.85 -32.50
N GLY A 226 0.47 -5.57 -31.56
CA GLY A 226 1.02 -4.24 -31.29
C GLY A 226 0.61 -3.64 -29.94
N PRO A 227 1.16 -2.48 -29.57
CA PRO A 227 0.85 -1.82 -28.31
C PRO A 227 -0.65 -1.50 -28.19
N THR A 228 -1.28 -1.89 -27.09
CA THR A 228 -2.72 -1.72 -26.86
C THR A 228 -2.98 -1.00 -25.53
N PRO A 229 -3.77 0.09 -25.49
CA PRO A 229 -4.10 0.77 -24.24
C PRO A 229 -4.79 -0.17 -23.24
N ILE A 230 -4.33 -0.17 -22.00
CA ILE A 230 -4.78 -1.11 -20.95
C ILE A 230 -6.30 -1.12 -20.73
N GLU A 231 -6.97 0.03 -20.79
CA GLU A 231 -8.41 0.16 -20.61
C GLU A 231 -9.25 -0.46 -21.74
N THR A 232 -8.62 -0.73 -22.89
CA THR A 232 -9.25 -1.36 -24.06
C THR A 232 -9.08 -2.87 -24.09
N LEU A 233 -8.15 -3.42 -23.32
CA LEU A 233 -7.96 -4.86 -23.19
C LEU A 233 -9.22 -5.53 -22.63
N ARG A 234 -9.45 -6.76 -23.07
CA ARG A 234 -10.60 -7.59 -22.66
C ARG A 234 -10.10 -8.98 -22.26
N PRO A 235 -10.84 -9.69 -21.38
CA PRO A 235 -10.58 -11.10 -21.14
C PRO A 235 -10.49 -11.90 -22.44
N GLY A 236 -9.52 -12.81 -22.52
CA GLY A 236 -9.21 -13.60 -23.72
C GLY A 236 -8.19 -12.95 -24.66
N ALA A 237 -7.85 -11.66 -24.49
CA ALA A 237 -6.75 -11.04 -25.23
C ALA A 237 -5.40 -11.65 -24.85
N GLN A 238 -4.43 -11.59 -25.76
CA GLN A 238 -3.06 -12.03 -25.53
C GLN A 238 -2.17 -10.81 -25.25
N VAL A 239 -1.35 -10.90 -24.20
CA VAL A 239 -0.30 -9.91 -23.87
C VAL A 239 1.07 -10.57 -23.93
N LEU A 240 2.08 -9.80 -24.29
CA LEU A 240 3.45 -10.28 -24.36
C LEU A 240 4.08 -10.27 -22.96
N VAL A 241 4.76 -11.37 -22.65
CA VAL A 241 5.59 -11.51 -21.46
C VAL A 241 7.04 -11.60 -21.93
N PRO A 242 7.92 -10.70 -21.47
CA PRO A 242 9.33 -10.71 -21.84
C PRO A 242 10.00 -12.06 -21.59
N GLY A 243 10.69 -12.59 -22.61
CA GLY A 243 11.36 -13.90 -22.53
C GLY A 243 10.42 -15.12 -22.52
N SER A 244 9.11 -14.94 -22.68
CA SER A 244 8.12 -16.01 -22.59
C SER A 244 7.06 -15.94 -23.70
N ALA A 245 6.32 -17.02 -23.88
CA ALA A 245 5.15 -17.03 -24.75
C ALA A 245 4.06 -16.05 -24.25
N ALA A 246 3.27 -15.50 -25.18
CA ALA A 246 2.16 -14.61 -24.85
C ALA A 246 1.17 -15.25 -23.86
N ARG A 247 0.62 -14.45 -22.96
CA ARG A 247 -0.30 -14.88 -21.90
C ARG A 247 -1.70 -14.34 -22.11
N THR A 248 -2.68 -15.15 -21.73
CA THR A 248 -4.08 -14.77 -21.83
C THR A 248 -4.46 -13.87 -20.66
N VAL A 249 -5.10 -12.75 -20.99
CA VAL A 249 -5.73 -11.85 -20.02
C VAL A 249 -6.97 -12.53 -19.47
N LEU A 250 -7.02 -12.73 -18.15
CA LEU A 250 -8.22 -13.19 -17.44
C LEU A 250 -9.12 -12.03 -17.05
N ALA A 251 -8.52 -10.92 -16.63
CA ALA A 251 -9.25 -9.72 -16.25
C ALA A 251 -8.40 -8.47 -16.42
N VAL A 252 -9.08 -7.33 -16.60
CA VAL A 252 -8.49 -6.00 -16.43
C VAL A 252 -9.16 -5.38 -15.21
N VAL A 253 -8.39 -5.24 -14.14
CA VAL A 253 -8.87 -4.77 -12.86
C VAL A 253 -8.57 -3.29 -12.77
N ARG A 254 -9.54 -2.49 -12.30
CA ARG A 254 -9.35 -1.04 -12.15
C ARG A 254 -9.87 -0.52 -10.83
N ARG A 255 -9.26 0.55 -10.35
CA ARG A 255 -9.68 1.22 -9.11
C ARG A 255 -9.34 2.70 -9.14
N GLN A 256 -10.28 3.53 -8.69
CA GLN A 256 -10.03 4.93 -8.44
C GLN A 256 -9.44 5.13 -7.05
N MET A 257 -8.34 5.88 -6.95
CA MET A 257 -7.62 6.16 -5.71
C MET A 257 -7.29 7.66 -5.57
N PRO A 258 -7.19 8.19 -4.34
CA PRO A 258 -6.57 9.49 -4.06
C PRO A 258 -5.19 9.61 -4.71
N ALA A 259 -4.88 10.72 -5.38
CA ALA A 259 -3.56 10.99 -5.97
C ALA A 259 -2.53 11.47 -4.92
N ARG A 260 -2.38 10.70 -3.83
CA ARG A 260 -1.57 11.03 -2.64
C ARG A 260 -0.78 9.81 -2.18
N GLY A 261 0.25 10.02 -1.36
CA GLY A 261 1.13 8.95 -0.88
C GLY A 261 1.66 8.11 -2.04
N MET A 262 1.56 6.79 -1.93
CA MET A 262 1.99 5.83 -2.96
C MET A 262 1.09 5.78 -4.20
N PHE A 263 -0.04 6.49 -4.18
CA PHE A 263 -0.89 6.70 -5.36
C PHE A 263 -0.70 8.08 -5.99
N ARG A 264 0.27 8.87 -5.50
CA ARG A 264 0.72 10.07 -6.23
C ARG A 264 1.34 9.61 -7.55
N PRO A 265 0.84 10.06 -8.71
CA PRO A 265 1.33 9.56 -9.99
C PRO A 265 2.81 9.86 -10.22
N VAL A 266 3.54 8.84 -10.65
CA VAL A 266 4.94 8.90 -11.04
C VAL A 266 5.01 8.74 -12.56
N ARG A 267 5.49 9.78 -13.25
CA ARG A 267 5.81 9.73 -14.66
C ARG A 267 7.22 9.17 -14.82
N LEU A 268 7.35 8.02 -15.44
CA LEU A 268 8.62 7.41 -15.83
C LEU A 268 9.04 7.98 -17.19
N LEU A 269 10.30 8.42 -17.30
CA LEU A 269 10.81 9.13 -18.47
C LEU A 269 11.60 8.20 -19.39
N ALA A 270 11.26 8.19 -20.67
CA ALA A 270 12.06 7.53 -21.69
C ALA A 270 13.40 8.26 -21.90
N PRO A 271 14.49 7.56 -22.29
CA PRO A 271 14.56 6.13 -22.63
C PRO A 271 14.99 5.24 -21.45
N TRP A 272 14.85 5.70 -20.21
CA TRP A 272 15.37 4.97 -19.05
C TRP A 272 14.67 3.61 -18.88
N PHE A 273 15.44 2.61 -18.46
CA PHE A 273 14.96 1.24 -18.24
C PHE A 273 14.38 0.55 -19.49
N GLY A 274 14.72 1.04 -20.69
CA GLY A 274 14.22 0.48 -21.96
C GLY A 274 12.87 1.03 -22.40
N LEU A 275 12.32 2.02 -21.71
CA LEU A 275 11.07 2.69 -22.09
C LEU A 275 11.19 3.33 -23.48
N GLY A 276 10.25 3.01 -24.38
CA GLY A 276 10.15 3.65 -25.69
C GLY A 276 9.44 5.01 -25.69
N LYS A 277 8.64 5.27 -24.65
CA LYS A 277 7.90 6.52 -24.39
C LYS A 277 7.61 6.62 -22.90
N ASP A 278 7.30 7.82 -22.45
CA ASP A 278 6.94 8.04 -21.05
C ASP A 278 5.65 7.29 -20.70
N ILE A 279 5.60 6.77 -19.49
CA ILE A 279 4.40 6.16 -18.90
C ILE A 279 4.14 6.75 -17.52
N THR A 280 2.90 6.65 -17.06
CA THR A 280 2.52 7.08 -15.70
C THR A 280 2.06 5.86 -14.90
N VAL A 281 2.60 5.70 -13.70
CA VAL A 281 2.31 4.60 -12.78
C VAL A 281 2.08 5.13 -11.36
N SER A 282 1.49 4.31 -10.49
CA SER A 282 1.46 4.58 -9.05
C SER A 282 2.87 4.43 -8.47
N GLY A 283 3.15 5.08 -7.35
CA GLY A 283 4.42 4.96 -6.65
C GLY A 283 4.74 3.55 -6.16
N GLU A 284 3.71 2.75 -5.85
CA GLU A 284 3.87 1.33 -5.44
C GLU A 284 4.07 0.36 -6.62
N GLN A 285 3.76 0.76 -7.86
CA GLN A 285 3.97 -0.10 -9.03
C GLN A 285 5.44 -0.46 -9.13
N ARG A 286 5.75 -1.75 -9.10
CA ARG A 286 7.13 -2.23 -9.19
C ARG A 286 7.52 -2.46 -10.63
N LEU A 287 8.70 -1.99 -10.97
CA LEU A 287 9.34 -2.18 -12.27
C LEU A 287 10.37 -3.28 -12.13
N LEU A 288 10.49 -4.15 -13.15
CA LEU A 288 11.58 -5.11 -13.22
C LEU A 288 12.72 -4.48 -14.01
N ILE A 289 13.84 -4.27 -13.32
CA ILE A 289 15.03 -3.63 -13.89
C ILE A 289 16.15 -4.66 -13.94
N SER A 290 16.72 -4.81 -15.12
CA SER A 290 17.86 -5.69 -15.40
C SER A 290 19.02 -4.88 -15.98
N GLY A 291 20.22 -5.45 -15.96
CA GLY A 291 21.42 -4.83 -16.52
C GLY A 291 22.70 -5.29 -15.82
N THR A 292 23.84 -5.02 -16.45
CA THR A 292 25.16 -5.36 -15.88
C THR A 292 25.43 -4.64 -14.56
N ASP A 293 24.88 -3.44 -14.39
CA ASP A 293 24.97 -2.66 -13.16
C ASP A 293 24.11 -3.27 -12.04
N VAL A 294 22.96 -3.85 -12.37
CA VAL A 294 22.11 -4.59 -11.41
C VAL A 294 22.83 -5.83 -10.92
N ASP A 295 23.40 -6.61 -11.85
CA ASP A 295 24.20 -7.80 -11.52
C ASP A 295 25.41 -7.42 -10.64
N TYR A 296 26.13 -6.36 -11.02
CA TYR A 296 27.28 -5.87 -10.23
C TYR A 296 26.89 -5.38 -8.82
N LEU A 297 25.82 -4.58 -8.69
CA LEU A 297 25.44 -3.96 -7.42
C LEU A 297 24.73 -4.93 -6.46
N PHE A 298 23.92 -5.85 -7.00
CA PHE A 298 22.98 -6.65 -6.20
C PHE A 298 23.21 -8.16 -6.33
N GLY A 299 24.11 -8.60 -7.22
CA GLY A 299 24.40 -10.01 -7.46
C GLY A 299 23.21 -10.80 -7.98
N CYS A 300 22.34 -10.15 -8.77
CA CYS A 300 21.19 -10.76 -9.43
C CYS A 300 20.93 -10.09 -10.77
N GLU A 301 20.40 -10.83 -11.74
CA GLU A 301 20.20 -10.31 -13.11
C GLU A 301 19.08 -9.27 -13.19
N THR A 302 18.10 -9.37 -12.28
CA THR A 302 16.90 -8.54 -12.26
C THR A 302 16.52 -8.20 -10.83
N VAL A 303 16.06 -6.97 -10.62
CA VAL A 303 15.51 -6.46 -9.36
C VAL A 303 14.13 -5.86 -9.58
N ARG A 304 13.28 -5.90 -8.55
CA ARG A 304 12.00 -5.19 -8.54
C ARG A 304 12.16 -3.86 -7.80
N VAL A 305 11.70 -2.77 -8.40
CA VAL A 305 11.85 -1.44 -7.81
C VAL A 305 10.52 -0.69 -7.86
N PRO A 306 9.93 -0.31 -6.71
CA PRO A 306 8.78 0.59 -6.67
C PRO A 306 9.10 1.91 -7.39
N ALA A 307 8.18 2.38 -8.25
CA ALA A 307 8.39 3.58 -9.06
C ALA A 307 8.68 4.83 -8.20
N ALA A 308 8.10 4.94 -7.00
CA ALA A 308 8.38 6.03 -6.07
C ALA A 308 9.87 6.12 -5.68
N TYR A 309 10.59 5.00 -5.65
CA TYR A 309 12.00 4.97 -5.26
C TYR A 309 12.95 5.40 -6.39
N LEU A 310 12.44 5.53 -7.61
CA LEU A 310 13.20 5.99 -8.77
C LEU A 310 13.06 7.48 -9.02
N VAL A 311 12.21 8.17 -8.23
CA VAL A 311 11.94 9.59 -8.41
C VAL A 311 13.23 10.40 -8.32
N SER A 312 13.53 11.08 -9.41
CA SER A 312 14.74 11.85 -9.65
C SER A 312 14.52 12.77 -10.86
N ASP A 313 15.34 13.81 -11.00
CA ASP A 313 15.15 14.80 -12.08
C ASP A 313 15.20 14.20 -13.51
N ARG A 314 15.77 13.00 -13.67
CA ARG A 314 16.05 12.39 -14.98
C ARG A 314 15.25 11.14 -15.33
N MET A 315 14.92 10.31 -14.33
CA MET A 315 14.35 8.97 -14.60
C MET A 315 12.86 8.90 -14.31
N ALA A 316 12.40 9.57 -13.26
CA ALA A 316 11.01 9.50 -12.83
C ALA A 316 10.62 10.75 -12.05
N GLN A 317 9.48 11.35 -12.34
CA GLN A 317 9.04 12.59 -11.70
C GLN A 317 7.62 12.42 -11.17
N PHE A 318 7.36 12.95 -9.98
CA PHE A 318 5.97 13.13 -9.56
C PHE A 318 5.29 14.11 -10.50
N THR A 319 4.10 13.77 -10.99
CA THR A 319 3.31 14.64 -11.85
C THR A 319 2.11 15.22 -11.11
N GLN A 320 1.63 16.36 -11.58
CA GLN A 320 0.32 16.87 -11.18
C GLN A 320 -0.78 15.95 -11.69
N ALA A 321 -1.84 15.81 -10.89
CA ALA A 321 -2.95 14.93 -11.18
C ALA A 321 -4.23 15.48 -10.55
N PRO A 322 -5.41 15.11 -11.08
CA PRO A 322 -6.67 15.34 -10.39
C PRO A 322 -6.65 14.68 -8.99
N PRO A 323 -7.54 15.09 -8.07
CA PRO A 323 -7.58 14.53 -6.71
C PRO A 323 -7.71 13.00 -6.69
N LEU A 324 -8.38 12.46 -7.72
CA LEU A 324 -8.61 11.03 -7.90
C LEU A 324 -8.08 10.56 -9.26
N VAL A 325 -7.33 9.47 -9.25
CA VAL A 325 -6.79 8.82 -10.46
C VAL A 325 -7.33 7.40 -10.55
N THR A 326 -7.68 6.95 -11.76
CA THR A 326 -8.06 5.56 -12.01
C THR A 326 -6.83 4.76 -12.41
N TRP A 327 -6.53 3.72 -11.64
CA TRP A 327 -5.44 2.79 -11.90
C TRP A 327 -5.98 1.48 -12.47
N TYR A 328 -5.18 0.83 -13.31
CA TYR A 328 -5.48 -0.40 -14.02
C TYR A 328 -4.38 -1.43 -13.79
N GLN A 329 -4.73 -2.71 -13.86
CA GLN A 329 -3.79 -3.83 -13.85
C GLN A 329 -4.38 -4.98 -14.65
N VAL A 330 -3.52 -5.68 -15.38
CA VAL A 330 -3.87 -6.91 -16.08
C VAL A 330 -3.69 -8.10 -15.13
N MET A 331 -4.68 -8.97 -15.03
CA MET A 331 -4.57 -10.28 -14.40
C MET A 331 -4.49 -11.34 -15.50
N MET A 332 -3.42 -12.12 -15.51
CA MET A 332 -3.15 -13.17 -16.51
C MET A 332 -3.39 -14.57 -15.92
N GLN A 333 -3.34 -15.60 -16.77
CA GLN A 333 -3.51 -17.00 -16.35
C GLN A 333 -2.44 -17.51 -15.37
N ASP A 334 -1.25 -16.92 -15.43
CA ASP A 334 -0.11 -17.14 -14.55
C ASP A 334 0.51 -15.79 -14.16
N GLN A 335 1.13 -15.72 -12.98
CA GLN A 335 1.81 -14.51 -12.54
C GLN A 335 3.14 -14.40 -13.27
N GLN A 336 3.22 -13.40 -14.15
CA GLN A 336 4.39 -13.10 -14.96
C GLN A 336 4.59 -11.59 -15.05
N PRO A 337 5.81 -11.10 -15.34
CA PRO A 337 6.03 -9.70 -15.65
C PRO A 337 5.22 -9.27 -16.88
N LEU A 338 4.67 -8.07 -16.86
CA LEU A 338 3.90 -7.50 -17.96
C LEU A 338 4.79 -6.57 -18.79
N GLY A 339 4.84 -6.78 -20.11
CA GLY A 339 5.48 -5.87 -21.05
C GLY A 339 4.65 -4.60 -21.24
N VAL A 340 5.27 -3.46 -20.97
CA VAL A 340 4.68 -2.13 -21.07
C VAL A 340 5.65 -1.22 -21.78
N ASN A 341 5.50 -1.12 -23.11
CA ASN A 341 6.23 -0.14 -23.90
C ASN A 341 7.76 -0.26 -23.74
N GLY A 342 8.26 -1.50 -23.85
CA GLY A 342 9.68 -1.83 -23.70
C GLY A 342 10.17 -2.00 -22.26
N LEU A 343 9.38 -1.62 -21.26
CA LEU A 343 9.65 -1.87 -19.85
C LEU A 343 8.90 -3.10 -19.34
N CYS A 344 9.45 -3.77 -18.33
CA CYS A 344 8.77 -4.83 -17.60
C CYS A 344 8.22 -4.28 -16.28
N VAL A 345 6.94 -4.54 -15.99
CA VAL A 345 6.33 -4.19 -14.70
C VAL A 345 5.78 -5.44 -14.00
N GLU A 346 5.75 -5.40 -12.68
CA GLU A 346 5.20 -6.48 -11.88
C GLU A 346 3.67 -6.57 -12.07
N SER A 347 3.16 -7.79 -12.19
CA SER A 347 1.73 -8.08 -12.18
C SER A 347 1.13 -7.93 -10.77
N LEU A 348 -0.20 -7.89 -10.68
CA LEU A 348 -0.87 -7.73 -9.37
C LEU A 348 -0.50 -8.90 -8.43
N PRO A 349 0.08 -8.68 -7.25
CA PRO A 349 0.48 -9.77 -6.35
C PRO A 349 -0.73 -10.35 -5.62
N VAL A 350 -1.27 -11.47 -6.10
CA VAL A 350 -2.55 -12.05 -5.61
C VAL A 350 -2.38 -13.30 -4.74
N ASP A 351 -1.17 -13.78 -4.51
CA ASP A 351 -0.93 -15.04 -3.79
C ASP A 351 -1.51 -15.06 -2.37
N ALA A 352 -1.43 -13.93 -1.65
CA ALA A 352 -2.02 -13.79 -0.32
C ALA A 352 -3.56 -13.95 -0.34
N LEU A 353 -4.22 -13.60 -1.43
CA LEU A 353 -5.67 -13.75 -1.59
C LEU A 353 -6.05 -15.22 -1.81
N ARG A 354 -5.17 -16.03 -2.42
CA ARG A 354 -5.40 -17.47 -2.57
C ARG A 354 -5.45 -18.17 -1.22
N THR A 355 -4.53 -17.82 -0.32
CA THR A 355 -4.38 -18.47 0.98
C THR A 355 -5.31 -17.91 2.06
N SER A 356 -5.80 -16.67 1.92
CA SER A 356 -6.68 -16.03 2.89
C SER A 356 -8.09 -15.77 2.34
N PRO A 357 -9.12 -16.56 2.74
CA PRO A 357 -10.50 -16.32 2.34
C PRO A 357 -11.03 -14.94 2.77
N GLU A 358 -10.54 -14.42 3.91
CA GLU A 358 -10.97 -13.12 4.42
C GLU A 358 -10.46 -11.99 3.54
N LEU A 359 -9.16 -11.98 3.24
CA LEU A 359 -8.55 -10.97 2.38
C LEU A 359 -9.14 -11.03 0.98
N HIS A 360 -9.36 -12.24 0.44
CA HIS A 360 -10.04 -12.41 -0.85
C HIS A 360 -11.42 -11.76 -0.86
N ARG A 361 -12.28 -12.07 0.13
CA ARG A 361 -13.62 -11.49 0.25
C ARG A 361 -13.62 -9.97 0.40
N ALA A 362 -12.62 -9.42 1.07
CA ALA A 362 -12.47 -7.98 1.26
C ALA A 362 -11.74 -7.28 0.09
N SER A 363 -11.21 -8.03 -0.89
CA SER A 363 -10.40 -7.48 -1.98
C SER A 363 -11.19 -7.07 -3.20
N LEU A 364 -10.49 -6.36 -4.09
CA LEU A 364 -10.98 -6.01 -5.42
C LEU A 364 -11.25 -7.24 -6.31
N LEU A 365 -10.70 -8.41 -5.94
CA LEU A 365 -10.86 -9.67 -6.67
C LEU A 365 -11.91 -10.60 -6.07
N SER A 366 -12.71 -10.13 -5.12
CA SER A 366 -13.79 -10.91 -4.47
C SER A 366 -14.83 -11.48 -5.45
N ALA A 367 -15.00 -10.84 -6.62
CA ALA A 367 -15.89 -11.31 -7.68
C ALA A 367 -15.33 -12.49 -8.49
N TYR A 368 -14.04 -12.80 -8.38
CA TYR A 368 -13.39 -13.92 -9.05
C TYR A 368 -13.23 -15.10 -8.09
N PRO A 369 -13.47 -16.35 -8.54
CA PRO A 369 -13.19 -17.53 -7.73
C PRO A 369 -11.75 -17.54 -7.24
N ARG A 370 -11.55 -17.79 -5.94
CA ARG A 370 -10.21 -17.71 -5.30
C ARG A 370 -9.24 -18.73 -5.89
N GLU A 371 -9.74 -19.89 -6.26
CA GLU A 371 -9.05 -20.98 -6.93
C GLU A 371 -8.61 -20.65 -8.37
N SER A 372 -9.26 -19.67 -9.01
CA SER A 372 -8.92 -19.20 -10.37
C SER A 372 -7.90 -18.07 -10.37
N LEU A 373 -7.58 -17.49 -9.22
CA LEU A 373 -6.53 -16.47 -9.14
C LEU A 373 -5.20 -17.11 -9.54
N PRO A 374 -4.36 -16.48 -10.38
CA PRO A 374 -3.09 -17.05 -10.79
C PRO A 374 -2.15 -17.24 -9.59
N CYS A 375 -1.29 -18.26 -9.64
CA CYS A 375 -0.21 -18.44 -8.67
C CYS A 375 1.09 -17.87 -9.21
N SER A 376 1.91 -17.32 -8.32
CA SER A 376 3.30 -17.03 -8.60
C SER A 376 4.14 -18.29 -8.43
N GLU A 377 5.01 -18.54 -9.41
CA GLU A 377 6.17 -19.38 -9.17
C GLU A 377 7.10 -18.63 -8.21
N PRO A 378 7.70 -19.30 -7.22
CA PRO A 378 8.72 -18.68 -6.37
C PRO A 378 9.82 -18.09 -7.26
N HIS A 379 10.01 -16.79 -7.20
CA HIS A 379 11.10 -16.09 -7.88
C HIS A 379 11.91 -15.32 -6.86
N ASP A 380 13.23 -15.52 -6.87
CA ASP A 380 14.17 -14.87 -5.95
C ASP A 380 14.52 -13.43 -6.37
N THR A 381 13.71 -12.79 -7.21
CA THR A 381 13.95 -11.42 -7.67
C THR A 381 13.75 -10.45 -6.51
N PRO A 382 14.80 -9.85 -5.94
CA PRO A 382 14.65 -9.05 -4.73
C PRO A 382 13.93 -7.73 -5.03
N VAL A 383 13.16 -7.24 -4.07
CA VAL A 383 12.60 -5.88 -4.11
C VAL A 383 13.60 -4.93 -3.45
N LEU A 384 14.04 -3.91 -4.18
CA LEU A 384 14.99 -2.94 -3.64
C LEU A 384 14.35 -2.04 -2.60
N ARG A 385 15.08 -1.80 -1.51
CA ARG A 385 14.77 -0.76 -0.51
C ARG A 385 15.07 0.63 -1.07
N PRO A 386 14.53 1.71 -0.47
CA PRO A 386 14.73 3.07 -0.96
C PRO A 386 16.19 3.43 -1.20
N PHE A 387 17.09 3.11 -0.26
CA PHE A 387 18.51 3.44 -0.38
C PHE A 387 19.23 2.60 -1.45
N GLU A 388 18.81 1.35 -1.67
CA GLU A 388 19.36 0.48 -2.73
C GLU A 388 18.94 1.01 -4.12
N ALA A 389 17.68 1.43 -4.26
CA ALA A 389 17.18 2.08 -5.47
C ALA A 389 17.91 3.40 -5.76
N ILE A 390 18.21 4.21 -4.73
CA ILE A 390 19.04 5.41 -4.88
C ILE A 390 20.43 5.04 -5.42
N THR A 391 21.08 4.01 -4.90
CA THR A 391 22.38 3.54 -5.42
C THR A 391 22.31 3.16 -6.90
N LEU A 392 21.24 2.46 -7.32
CA LEU A 392 21.02 2.12 -8.73
C LEU A 392 20.87 3.38 -9.60
N VAL A 393 20.05 4.34 -9.18
CA VAL A 393 19.84 5.62 -9.88
C VAL A 393 21.15 6.43 -9.99
N LEU A 394 21.96 6.45 -8.94
CA LEU A 394 23.25 7.12 -8.93
C LEU A 394 24.26 6.46 -9.88
N HIS A 395 24.25 5.13 -10.00
CA HIS A 395 25.17 4.41 -10.88
C HIS A 395 24.81 4.56 -12.36
N ARG A 396 23.52 4.62 -12.70
CA ARG A 396 23.03 4.81 -14.08
C ARG A 396 23.17 6.24 -14.60
N ARG A 397 23.97 7.09 -13.94
CA ARG A 397 24.32 8.43 -14.46
C ARG A 397 25.25 8.28 -15.67
N ILE A 398 24.68 8.31 -16.86
CA ILE A 398 25.40 8.54 -18.13
C ILE A 398 25.93 9.98 -18.15
#